data_AF-A0A7Y9DQI7-F1
#
_entry.id   AF-A0A7Y9DQI7-F1
#
_cell.length_a   1.000
_cell.length_b   1.000
_cell.length_c   1.000
_cell.angle_alpha   90.00
_cell.angle_beta   90.00
_cell.angle_gamma   90.00
#
_symmetry.space_group_name_H-M   'P 1'
#
loop_
_entity.id
_entity.type
_entity.pdbx_description
1 polymer ?
#
loop_
_entity_poly.entity_id
_entity_poly.type
_entity_poly.pdbx_seq_one_letter_code
_entity_poly.pdbx_strand_id
1 'polypeptide(L)'
;MTSPTPPSHSSGSPTVPGERSSAIEVRSLDWVPTAERHGKVWLQGPFWFLGNFQPFTVAIGLIGPAVGLSLGWTAVAGIAGILFGTFFMAFHATQGARLGLPQMIQSRAQFGYSGVLVPLIGSLITFVAFNVVDTVIIGAGLQGIFGWNPVVVGIVISVVATVLAIYGHDWLHTTFKVLFWISLPFWVVLTVGVITGAAGGSQAAAAGGSTAPGSSSCSPLPPATTSPTPRTCRTTPATCPKTPPPPRSSSRCSGAPRPPPPG
;
A
#
# COMPACT_ATOMS: atom_id res chain seq x y z
N MET A 1 25.29 -64.80 -35.39
CA MET A 1 24.27 -64.27 -34.48
C MET A 1 23.94 -62.86 -34.92
N THR A 2 22.87 -62.71 -35.69
CA THR A 2 22.39 -61.43 -36.25
C THR A 2 21.31 -60.88 -35.32
N SER A 3 21.56 -59.73 -34.70
CA SER A 3 20.57 -59.05 -33.85
C SER A 3 19.40 -58.53 -34.70
N PRO A 4 18.13 -58.71 -34.27
CA PRO A 4 16.99 -58.17 -34.99
C PRO A 4 16.86 -56.65 -34.75
N THR A 5 16.55 -55.92 -35.81
CA THR A 5 16.23 -54.49 -35.81
C THR A 5 14.84 -54.27 -35.17
N PRO A 6 14.65 -53.29 -34.27
CA PRO A 6 13.33 -53.01 -33.71
C PRO A 6 12.43 -52.29 -34.73
N PRO A 7 11.11 -52.50 -34.68
CA PRO A 7 10.17 -51.86 -35.60
C PRO A 7 10.05 -50.35 -35.33
N SER A 8 10.02 -49.56 -36.40
CA SER A 8 9.77 -48.12 -36.38
C SER A 8 8.31 -47.83 -36.05
N HIS A 9 8.03 -47.38 -34.82
CA HIS A 9 6.72 -46.83 -34.49
C HIS A 9 6.56 -45.44 -35.13
N SER A 10 5.68 -45.35 -36.12
CA SER A 10 5.22 -44.10 -36.70
C SER A 10 4.54 -43.25 -35.62
N SER A 11 5.17 -42.14 -35.26
CA SER A 11 4.63 -41.16 -34.31
C SER A 11 3.46 -40.42 -34.96
N GLY A 12 2.25 -40.93 -34.79
CA GLY A 12 1.03 -40.14 -35.04
C GLY A 12 1.05 -38.94 -34.10
N SER A 13 1.18 -37.74 -34.67
CA SER A 13 1.06 -36.48 -33.94
C SER A 13 -0.34 -36.43 -33.33
N PRO A 14 -0.53 -36.22 -32.02
CA PRO A 14 -1.86 -36.00 -31.48
C PRO A 14 -2.38 -34.69 -32.06
N THR A 15 -3.38 -34.78 -32.94
CA THR A 15 -4.22 -33.66 -33.36
C THR A 15 -4.82 -33.02 -32.12
N VAL A 16 -4.38 -31.81 -31.78
CA VAL A 16 -4.96 -30.99 -30.71
C VAL A 16 -6.40 -30.64 -31.12
N PRO A 17 -7.43 -31.10 -30.39
CA PRO A 17 -8.81 -30.76 -30.70
C PRO A 17 -9.03 -29.26 -30.59
N GLY A 18 -9.79 -28.73 -31.56
CA GLY A 18 -10.02 -27.33 -31.80
C GLY A 18 -10.45 -26.51 -30.57
N GLU A 19 -9.93 -25.29 -30.59
CA GLU A 19 -10.26 -24.11 -29.82
C GLU A 19 -11.79 -23.94 -29.68
N ARG A 20 -12.36 -24.46 -28.58
CA ARG A 20 -13.61 -23.92 -28.07
C ARG A 20 -13.25 -22.61 -27.40
N SER A 21 -13.72 -21.49 -27.95
CA SER A 21 -13.70 -20.19 -27.29
C SER A 21 -14.60 -20.25 -26.05
N SER A 22 -14.11 -20.92 -25.02
CA SER A 22 -14.70 -20.87 -23.69
C SER A 22 -14.46 -19.47 -23.16
N ALA A 23 -15.53 -18.74 -22.83
CA ALA A 23 -15.42 -17.48 -22.09
C ALA A 23 -14.77 -17.66 -20.70
N ILE A 24 -14.57 -18.90 -20.28
CA ILE A 24 -13.93 -19.31 -19.03
C ILE A 24 -12.49 -19.71 -19.34
N GLU A 25 -11.54 -19.12 -18.62
CA GLU A 25 -10.10 -19.41 -18.69
C GLU A 25 -9.82 -20.91 -18.50
N VAL A 26 -9.14 -21.52 -19.48
CA VAL A 26 -8.95 -22.98 -19.52
C VAL A 26 -7.62 -23.43 -18.90
N ARG A 27 -6.61 -22.54 -18.84
CA ARG A 27 -5.23 -22.88 -18.42
C ARG A 27 -4.82 -22.18 -17.12
N SER A 28 -5.41 -22.58 -16.00
CA SER A 28 -5.08 -21.99 -14.69
C SER A 28 -3.76 -22.51 -14.09
N LEU A 29 -3.44 -23.79 -14.28
CA LEU A 29 -2.24 -24.43 -13.69
C LEU A 29 -1.31 -25.07 -14.71
N ASP A 30 -1.77 -25.20 -15.95
CA ASP A 30 -1.04 -25.91 -16.99
C ASP A 30 0.16 -25.10 -17.48
N TRP A 31 1.11 -25.84 -18.04
CA TRP A 31 2.27 -25.24 -18.68
C TRP A 31 1.87 -24.43 -19.93
N VAL A 32 2.49 -23.26 -20.11
CA VAL A 32 2.29 -22.40 -21.28
C VAL A 32 3.40 -22.63 -22.32
N PRO A 33 3.05 -23.15 -23.51
CA PRO A 33 3.99 -23.37 -24.62
C PRO A 33 4.66 -22.09 -25.10
N THR A 34 5.90 -22.21 -25.57
CA THR A 34 6.69 -21.07 -26.07
C THR A 34 6.00 -20.31 -27.19
N ALA A 35 5.27 -20.99 -28.08
CA ALA A 35 4.52 -20.39 -29.18
C ALA A 35 3.35 -19.49 -28.71
N GLU A 36 2.82 -19.74 -27.50
CA GLU A 36 1.71 -18.98 -26.92
C GLU A 36 2.21 -17.84 -26.00
N ARG A 37 3.53 -17.65 -25.87
CA ARG A 37 4.12 -16.60 -25.01
C ARG A 37 4.27 -15.29 -25.79
N HIS A 38 3.24 -14.46 -25.77
CA HIS A 38 3.20 -13.18 -26.48
C HIS A 38 3.23 -11.93 -25.55
N GLY A 39 3.50 -12.12 -24.26
CA GLY A 39 3.56 -11.02 -23.27
C GLY A 39 4.76 -10.10 -23.46
N LYS A 40 4.51 -8.78 -23.47
CA LYS A 40 5.54 -7.74 -23.60
C LYS A 40 5.81 -7.09 -22.24
N VAL A 41 7.09 -6.97 -21.84
CA VAL A 41 7.48 -6.49 -20.49
C VAL A 41 6.94 -5.09 -20.19
N TRP A 42 6.98 -4.18 -21.16
CA TRP A 42 6.49 -2.81 -20.97
C TRP A 42 4.97 -2.72 -20.80
N LEU A 43 4.21 -3.72 -21.25
CA LEU A 43 2.76 -3.79 -21.03
C LEU A 43 2.40 -4.15 -19.57
N GLN A 44 3.38 -4.58 -18.77
CA GLN A 44 3.19 -4.85 -17.35
C GLN A 44 3.10 -3.57 -16.51
N GLY A 45 3.77 -2.49 -16.94
CA GLY A 45 3.84 -1.23 -16.20
C GLY A 45 2.46 -0.66 -15.81
N PRO A 46 1.54 -0.45 -16.77
CA PRO A 46 0.20 0.04 -16.47
C PRO A 46 -0.62 -0.88 -15.56
N PHE A 47 -0.46 -2.20 -15.71
CA PHE A 47 -1.14 -3.19 -14.86
C PHE A 47 -0.68 -3.09 -13.41
N TRP A 48 0.64 -3.05 -13.18
CA TRP A 48 1.21 -2.89 -11.85
C TRP A 48 0.95 -1.52 -11.24
N PHE A 49 0.96 -0.46 -12.05
CA PHE A 49 0.58 0.87 -11.59
C PHE A 49 -0.85 0.83 -11.05
N LEU A 50 -1.83 0.40 -11.86
CA LEU A 50 -3.21 0.37 -11.41
C LEU A 50 -3.42 -0.54 -10.20
N GLY A 51 -2.81 -1.73 -10.21
CA GLY A 51 -2.93 -2.68 -9.10
C GLY A 51 -2.38 -2.16 -7.77
N ASN A 52 -1.43 -1.22 -7.81
CA ASN A 52 -0.87 -0.58 -6.61
C ASN A 52 -1.45 0.82 -6.35
N PHE A 53 -2.15 1.43 -7.30
CA PHE A 53 -2.70 2.78 -7.16
C PHE A 53 -4.08 2.75 -6.52
N GLN A 54 -4.11 2.37 -5.24
CA GLN A 54 -5.32 2.06 -4.49
C GLN A 54 -5.27 2.63 -3.06
N PRO A 55 -6.43 2.77 -2.37
CA PRO A 55 -6.51 3.49 -1.10
C PRO A 55 -5.56 2.97 0.00
N PHE A 56 -5.30 1.66 0.04
CA PHE A 56 -4.38 1.09 1.02
C PHE A 56 -2.95 1.58 0.82
N THR A 57 -2.47 1.69 -0.42
CA THR A 57 -1.14 2.25 -0.73
C THR A 57 -1.02 3.70 -0.28
N VAL A 58 -2.08 4.50 -0.43
CA VAL A 58 -2.10 5.88 0.08
C VAL A 58 -1.98 5.90 1.60
N ALA A 59 -2.72 5.04 2.29
CA ALA A 59 -2.62 4.90 3.75
C ALA A 59 -1.20 4.54 4.21
N ILE A 60 -0.53 3.60 3.51
CA ILE A 60 0.87 3.26 3.78
C ILE A 60 1.79 4.47 3.54
N GLY A 61 1.59 5.21 2.45
CA GLY A 61 2.38 6.41 2.14
C GLY A 61 2.30 7.49 3.21
N LEU A 62 1.20 7.54 3.97
CA LEU A 62 0.99 8.48 5.08
C LEU A 62 1.61 8.03 6.41
N ILE A 63 2.16 6.81 6.50
CA ILE A 63 2.85 6.34 7.71
C ILE A 63 4.08 7.19 8.03
N GLY A 64 4.86 7.59 7.02
CA GLY A 64 6.04 8.43 7.22
C GLY A 64 5.72 9.76 7.95
N PRO A 65 4.79 10.58 7.43
CA PRO A 65 4.34 11.78 8.11
C PRO A 65 3.70 11.49 9.48
N ALA A 66 2.97 10.38 9.62
CA ALA A 66 2.37 9.99 10.90
C ALA A 66 3.42 9.71 11.99
N VAL A 67 4.63 9.28 11.64
CA VAL A 67 5.75 9.09 12.57
C VAL A 67 6.72 10.29 12.60
N GLY A 68 6.36 11.41 11.96
CA GLY A 68 7.11 12.67 12.01
C GLY A 68 8.11 12.89 10.87
N LEU A 69 8.15 12.04 9.83
CA LEU A 69 8.98 12.34 8.65
C LEU A 69 8.34 13.44 7.80
N SER A 70 9.18 14.32 7.25
CA SER A 70 8.73 15.22 6.17
C SER A 70 8.24 14.41 4.96
N LEU A 71 7.39 15.01 4.11
CA LEU A 71 6.93 14.37 2.88
C LEU A 71 8.09 13.96 1.96
N GLY A 72 9.14 14.79 1.86
CA GLY A 72 10.33 14.48 1.07
C GLY A 72 11.08 13.25 1.59
N TRP A 73 11.34 13.18 2.90
CA TRP A 73 11.99 12.03 3.52
C TRP A 73 11.13 10.76 3.47
N THR A 74 9.81 10.91 3.58
CA THR A 74 8.86 9.82 3.38
C THR A 74 8.96 9.26 1.95
N ALA A 75 8.99 10.14 0.94
CA ALA A 75 9.12 9.73 -0.44
C ALA A 75 10.46 9.03 -0.70
N VAL A 76 11.57 9.56 -0.17
CA VAL A 76 12.90 8.94 -0.29
C VAL A 76 12.91 7.56 0.37
N ALA A 77 12.41 7.43 1.59
CA ALA A 77 12.34 6.14 2.30
C ALA A 77 11.45 5.13 1.56
N GLY A 78 10.30 5.58 1.06
CA GLY A 78 9.38 4.76 0.26
C GLY A 78 10.00 4.29 -1.05
N ILE A 79 10.59 5.19 -1.83
CA ILE A 79 11.27 4.85 -3.09
C ILE A 79 12.43 3.88 -2.84
N ALA A 80 13.27 4.14 -1.84
CA ALA A 80 14.37 3.25 -1.49
C ALA A 80 13.89 1.86 -1.09
N GLY A 81 12.85 1.77 -0.25
CA GLY A 81 12.24 0.49 0.14
C GLY A 81 11.63 -0.26 -1.03
N ILE A 82 10.89 0.43 -1.91
CA ILE A 82 10.29 -0.17 -3.12
C ILE A 82 11.38 -0.67 -4.07
N LEU A 83 12.42 0.12 -4.34
CA LEU A 83 13.52 -0.29 -5.22
C LEU A 83 14.25 -1.51 -4.66
N PHE A 84 14.55 -1.51 -3.36
CA PHE A 84 15.21 -2.63 -2.70
C PHE A 84 14.36 -3.90 -2.75
N GLY A 85 13.08 -3.83 -2.38
CA GLY A 85 12.18 -4.98 -2.41
C GLY A 85 11.92 -5.50 -3.83
N THR A 86 11.72 -4.58 -4.79
CA THR A 86 11.43 -4.92 -6.19
C THR A 86 12.64 -5.55 -6.87
N PHE A 87 13.86 -5.18 -6.49
CA PHE A 87 15.08 -5.76 -7.06
C PHE A 87 15.10 -7.29 -6.97
N PHE A 88 14.83 -7.87 -5.79
CA PHE A 88 14.79 -9.32 -5.60
C PHE A 88 13.57 -9.98 -6.27
N MET A 89 12.43 -9.29 -6.24
CA MET A 89 11.19 -9.74 -6.91
C MET A 89 11.35 -9.79 -8.42
N ALA A 90 12.10 -8.87 -9.03
CA ALA A 90 12.34 -8.82 -10.45
C ALA A 90 13.04 -10.09 -10.95
N PHE A 91 14.07 -10.57 -10.23
CA PHE A 91 14.74 -11.84 -10.58
C PHE A 91 13.77 -13.02 -10.55
N HIS A 92 12.90 -13.10 -9.53
CA HIS A 92 11.89 -14.16 -9.45
C HIS A 92 10.84 -14.06 -10.56
N ALA A 93 10.36 -12.86 -10.88
CA ALA A 93 9.37 -12.64 -11.93
C ALA A 93 9.88 -13.12 -13.31
N THR A 94 11.19 -13.01 -13.58
CA THR A 94 11.75 -13.52 -14.84
C THR A 94 11.72 -15.05 -14.96
N GLN A 95 11.74 -15.78 -13.84
CA GLN A 95 11.69 -17.25 -13.84
C GLN A 95 10.33 -17.76 -14.30
N GLY A 96 9.24 -17.10 -13.86
CA GLY A 96 7.87 -17.35 -14.30
C GLY A 96 7.71 -17.37 -15.82
N ALA A 97 8.11 -16.28 -16.47
CA ALA A 97 7.97 -16.10 -17.92
C ALA A 97 8.83 -17.07 -18.74
N ARG A 98 10.02 -17.43 -18.24
CA ARG A 98 10.93 -18.36 -18.94
C ARG A 98 10.48 -19.81 -18.82
N LEU A 99 10.02 -20.24 -17.65
CA LEU A 99 9.61 -21.61 -17.42
C LEU A 99 8.20 -21.89 -17.99
N GLY A 100 7.34 -20.88 -18.08
CA GLY A 100 5.94 -21.05 -18.50
C GLY A 100 5.12 -21.82 -17.47
N LEU A 101 5.55 -21.78 -16.19
CA LEU A 101 4.90 -22.44 -15.07
C LEU A 101 4.47 -21.40 -14.04
N PRO A 102 3.30 -21.55 -13.40
CA PRO A 102 2.90 -20.72 -12.27
C PRO A 102 3.94 -20.74 -11.14
N GLN A 103 4.16 -19.58 -10.49
CA GLN A 103 5.12 -19.44 -9.39
C GLN A 103 4.86 -20.42 -8.24
N MET A 104 3.59 -20.74 -7.97
CA MET A 104 3.19 -21.72 -6.94
C MET A 104 3.64 -23.15 -7.24
N ILE A 105 3.86 -23.50 -8.52
CA ILE A 105 4.40 -24.81 -8.90
C ILE A 105 5.92 -24.78 -8.79
N GLN A 106 6.56 -23.66 -9.18
CA GLN A 106 8.01 -23.49 -9.12
C GLN A 106 8.56 -23.53 -7.69
N SER A 107 7.80 -23.04 -6.71
CA SER A 107 8.20 -23.07 -5.30
C SER A 107 8.40 -24.50 -4.77
N ARG A 108 7.79 -25.53 -5.38
CA ARG A 108 8.06 -26.94 -5.03
C ARG A 108 9.51 -27.34 -5.26
N ALA A 109 10.17 -26.78 -6.28
CA ALA A 109 11.57 -27.07 -6.55
C ALA A 109 12.51 -26.48 -5.49
N GLN A 110 12.12 -25.36 -4.87
CA GLN A 110 12.92 -24.67 -3.84
C GLN A 110 12.67 -25.22 -2.43
N PHE A 111 11.41 -25.55 -2.12
CA PHE A 111 10.98 -25.90 -0.76
C PHE A 111 10.64 -27.39 -0.58
N GLY A 112 10.67 -28.19 -1.65
CA GLY A 112 10.29 -29.61 -1.62
C GLY A 112 8.79 -29.83 -1.47
N TYR A 113 8.39 -31.10 -1.32
CA TYR A 113 6.98 -31.51 -1.31
C TYR A 113 6.19 -30.94 -0.12
N SER A 114 6.75 -30.97 1.08
CA SER A 114 6.07 -30.47 2.29
C SER A 114 6.41 -29.02 2.61
N GLY A 115 7.65 -28.57 2.35
CA GLY A 115 8.07 -27.22 2.67
C GLY A 115 7.37 -26.14 1.85
N VAL A 116 6.87 -26.48 0.65
CA VAL A 116 6.10 -25.56 -0.19
C VAL A 116 4.84 -25.02 0.49
N LEU A 117 4.30 -25.72 1.48
CA LEU A 117 3.13 -25.26 2.23
C LEU A 117 3.38 -23.94 2.96
N VAL A 118 4.62 -23.69 3.41
CA VAL A 118 4.96 -22.46 4.14
C VAL A 118 4.75 -21.20 3.27
N PRO A 119 5.38 -21.06 2.09
CA PRO A 119 5.13 -19.90 1.24
C PRO A 119 3.71 -19.86 0.67
N LEU A 120 3.05 -21.01 0.47
CA LEU A 120 1.65 -21.03 0.00
C LEU A 120 0.68 -20.48 1.06
N ILE A 121 0.82 -20.90 2.31
CA ILE A 121 0.01 -20.38 3.43
C ILE A 121 0.32 -18.89 3.64
N GLY A 122 1.60 -18.51 3.62
CA GLY A 122 2.01 -17.11 3.71
C GLY A 122 1.35 -16.26 2.62
N SER A 123 1.43 -16.70 1.36
CA SER A 123 0.80 -16.01 0.23
C SER A 123 -0.72 -15.92 0.37
N LEU A 124 -1.38 -17.00 0.83
CA LEU A 124 -2.82 -17.00 1.06
C LEU A 124 -3.20 -15.95 2.10
N ILE A 125 -2.51 -15.94 3.24
CA ILE A 125 -2.75 -14.97 4.32
C ILE A 125 -2.52 -13.55 3.79
N THR A 126 -1.43 -13.31 3.06
CA THR A 126 -1.14 -11.99 2.48
C THR A 126 -2.26 -11.51 1.57
N PHE A 127 -2.73 -12.33 0.64
CA PHE A 127 -3.80 -11.93 -0.27
C PHE A 127 -5.15 -11.74 0.44
N VAL A 128 -5.49 -12.60 1.42
CA VAL A 128 -6.70 -12.42 2.23
C VAL A 128 -6.62 -11.12 3.03
N ALA A 129 -5.50 -10.88 3.72
CA ALA A 129 -5.30 -9.67 4.52
C ALA A 129 -5.39 -8.41 3.66
N PHE A 130 -4.75 -8.42 2.48
CA PHE A 130 -4.81 -7.32 1.53
C PHE A 130 -6.25 -7.00 1.11
N ASN A 131 -7.02 -8.01 0.69
CA ASN A 131 -8.42 -7.81 0.29
C ASN A 131 -9.30 -7.32 1.45
N VAL A 132 -9.08 -7.81 2.66
CA VAL A 132 -9.81 -7.36 3.85
C VAL A 132 -9.51 -5.89 4.15
N VAL A 133 -8.23 -5.51 4.17
CA VAL A 133 -7.82 -4.13 4.46
C VAL A 133 -8.36 -3.18 3.39
N ASP A 134 -8.25 -3.53 2.11
CA ASP A 134 -8.79 -2.72 1.01
C ASP A 134 -10.29 -2.48 1.18
N THR A 135 -11.04 -3.55 1.44
CA THR A 135 -12.50 -3.48 1.61
C THR A 135 -12.89 -2.60 2.81
N VAL A 136 -12.17 -2.73 3.93
CA VAL A 136 -12.42 -1.92 5.14
C VAL A 136 -12.11 -0.45 4.88
N ILE A 137 -10.99 -0.12 4.22
CA ILE A 137 -10.61 1.26 3.91
C ILE A 137 -11.63 1.90 2.96
N ILE A 138 -12.05 1.18 1.91
CA ILE A 138 -13.07 1.66 0.97
C ILE A 138 -14.41 1.87 1.70
N GLY A 139 -14.82 0.90 2.51
CA GLY A 139 -16.06 1.00 3.30
C GLY A 139 -16.07 2.21 4.23
N ALA A 140 -14.98 2.42 4.98
CA ALA A 140 -14.84 3.57 5.86
C ALA A 140 -14.82 4.90 5.09
N GLY A 141 -14.14 4.95 3.94
CA GLY A 141 -14.10 6.14 3.09
C GLY A 141 -15.47 6.52 2.53
N LEU A 142 -16.21 5.55 1.99
CA LEU A 142 -17.55 5.80 1.44
C LEU A 142 -18.59 6.11 2.52
N GLN A 143 -18.45 5.52 3.71
CA GLN A 143 -19.24 5.91 4.87
C GLN A 143 -18.98 7.38 5.26
N GLY A 144 -17.71 7.79 5.30
CA GLY A 144 -17.32 9.16 5.67
C GLY A 144 -17.81 10.23 4.69
N ILE A 145 -17.81 9.93 3.39
CA ILE A 145 -18.18 10.90 2.33
C ILE A 145 -19.68 10.89 2.05
N PHE A 146 -20.29 9.70 1.95
CA PHE A 146 -21.67 9.53 1.46
C PHE A 146 -22.63 8.96 2.50
N GLY A 147 -22.15 8.61 3.71
CA GLY A 147 -22.96 7.97 4.73
C GLY A 147 -23.35 6.53 4.40
N TRP A 148 -22.67 5.89 3.44
CA TRP A 148 -23.00 4.52 3.02
C TRP A 148 -22.66 3.50 4.10
N ASN A 149 -23.46 2.43 4.18
CA ASN A 149 -23.22 1.35 5.12
C ASN A 149 -21.97 0.55 4.67
N PRO A 150 -20.89 0.49 5.48
CA PRO A 150 -19.65 -0.17 5.09
C PRO A 150 -19.80 -1.69 4.90
N VAL A 151 -20.72 -2.33 5.62
CA VAL A 151 -20.99 -3.77 5.47
C VAL A 151 -21.63 -4.05 4.10
N VAL A 152 -22.61 -3.24 3.70
CA VAL A 152 -23.26 -3.38 2.39
C VAL A 152 -22.27 -3.14 1.26
N VAL A 153 -21.45 -2.10 1.36
CA VAL A 153 -20.37 -1.80 0.41
C VAL A 153 -19.43 -3.00 0.29
N GLY A 154 -18.97 -3.56 1.41
CA GLY A 154 -18.07 -4.70 1.42
C GLY A 154 -18.66 -5.96 0.77
N ILE A 155 -19.94 -6.25 1.03
CA ILE A 155 -20.66 -7.36 0.39
C ILE A 155 -20.73 -7.15 -1.14
N VAL A 156 -21.12 -5.95 -1.58
CA VAL A 156 -21.24 -5.63 -3.02
C VAL A 156 -19.89 -5.77 -3.72
N ILE A 157 -18.82 -5.21 -3.16
CA ILE A 157 -17.46 -5.32 -3.71
C ILE A 157 -17.03 -6.79 -3.79
N SER A 158 -17.27 -7.57 -2.73
CA SER A 158 -16.89 -8.99 -2.69
C SER A 158 -17.62 -9.82 -3.75
N VAL A 159 -18.93 -9.58 -3.95
CA VAL A 159 -19.73 -10.27 -4.97
C VAL A 159 -19.23 -9.91 -6.36
N VAL A 160 -19.02 -8.62 -6.65
CA VAL A 160 -18.51 -8.17 -7.96
C VAL A 160 -17.12 -8.75 -8.24
N ALA A 161 -16.22 -8.72 -7.26
CA ALA A 161 -14.88 -9.29 -7.38
C ALA A 161 -14.92 -10.80 -7.61
N THR A 162 -15.82 -11.53 -6.92
CA THR A 162 -16.01 -12.97 -7.11
C THR A 162 -16.51 -13.28 -8.52
N VAL A 163 -17.47 -12.50 -9.03
CA VAL A 163 -17.97 -12.67 -10.41
C VAL A 163 -16.84 -12.42 -11.42
N LEU A 164 -16.07 -11.35 -11.27
CA LEU A 164 -14.93 -11.07 -12.15
C LEU A 164 -13.87 -12.18 -12.10
N ALA A 165 -13.61 -12.75 -10.92
CA ALA A 165 -12.69 -13.86 -10.77
C ALA A 165 -13.17 -15.14 -11.51
N ILE A 166 -14.48 -15.36 -11.61
CA ILE A 166 -15.05 -16.50 -12.36
C ILE A 166 -14.88 -16.33 -13.88
N TYR A 167 -15.01 -15.10 -14.40
CA TYR A 167 -14.85 -14.81 -15.83
C TYR A 167 -13.39 -14.76 -16.30
N GLY A 168 -12.42 -14.78 -15.39
CA GLY A 168 -11.01 -15.07 -15.67
C GLY A 168 -10.17 -13.92 -16.24
N HIS A 169 -8.96 -14.26 -16.67
CA HIS A 169 -7.87 -13.36 -17.03
C HIS A 169 -8.22 -12.21 -17.99
N ASP A 170 -8.90 -12.50 -19.11
CA ASP A 170 -9.15 -11.50 -20.16
C ASP A 170 -10.14 -10.41 -19.74
N TRP A 171 -11.18 -10.80 -18.98
CA TRP A 171 -12.14 -9.87 -18.37
C TRP A 171 -11.48 -9.02 -17.30
N LEU A 172 -10.60 -9.62 -16.48
CA LEU A 172 -9.83 -8.88 -15.48
C LEU A 172 -8.95 -7.82 -16.13
N HIS A 173 -8.18 -8.19 -17.17
CA HIS A 173 -7.32 -7.24 -17.88
C HIS A 173 -8.09 -6.12 -18.55
N THR A 174 -9.24 -6.42 -19.15
CA THR A 174 -10.11 -5.41 -19.77
C THR A 174 -10.70 -4.47 -18.73
N THR A 175 -11.21 -5.02 -17.62
CA THR A 175 -11.76 -4.25 -16.50
C THR A 175 -10.70 -3.34 -15.89
N PHE A 176 -9.48 -3.84 -15.69
CA PHE A 176 -8.36 -3.03 -15.18
C PHE A 176 -8.04 -1.89 -16.13
N LYS A 177 -7.95 -2.12 -17.45
CA LYS A 177 -7.72 -1.02 -18.40
C LYS A 177 -8.80 0.07 -18.31
N VAL A 178 -10.06 -0.32 -18.20
CA VAL A 178 -11.19 0.62 -18.07
C VAL A 178 -11.10 1.39 -16.74
N LEU A 179 -10.94 0.69 -15.62
CA LEU A 179 -10.81 1.30 -14.30
C LEU A 179 -9.60 2.23 -14.20
N PHE A 180 -8.49 1.91 -14.85
CA PHE A 180 -7.32 2.78 -14.93
C PHE A 180 -7.69 4.13 -15.56
N TRP A 181 -8.29 4.11 -16.76
CA TRP A 181 -8.63 5.36 -17.44
C TRP A 181 -9.72 6.16 -16.74
N ILE A 182 -10.65 5.50 -16.05
CA ILE A 182 -11.70 6.17 -15.26
C ILE A 182 -11.13 6.78 -13.97
N SER A 183 -10.26 6.06 -13.27
CA SER A 183 -9.73 6.49 -11.97
C SER A 183 -8.58 7.50 -12.10
N LEU A 184 -7.84 7.48 -13.21
CA LEU A 184 -6.68 8.34 -13.41
C LEU A 184 -7.00 9.85 -13.26
N PRO A 185 -8.09 10.41 -13.84
CA PRO A 185 -8.46 11.80 -13.59
C PRO A 185 -8.76 12.11 -12.12
N PHE A 186 -9.50 11.24 -11.42
CA PHE A 186 -9.80 11.40 -10.00
C PHE A 186 -8.51 11.48 -9.17
N TRP A 187 -7.60 10.57 -9.45
CA TRP A 187 -6.31 10.48 -8.78
C TRP A 187 -5.40 11.67 -9.07
N VAL A 188 -5.35 12.16 -10.31
CA VAL A 188 -4.63 13.38 -10.67
C VAL A 188 -5.17 14.58 -9.89
N VAL A 189 -6.50 14.75 -9.84
CA VAL A 189 -7.13 15.83 -9.07
C VAL A 189 -6.80 15.72 -7.58
N LEU A 190 -6.88 14.51 -7.00
CA LEU A 190 -6.53 14.29 -5.60
C LEU A 190 -5.06 14.63 -5.32
N THR A 191 -4.13 14.16 -6.15
CA THR A 191 -2.69 14.44 -6.00
C THR A 191 -2.42 15.94 -6.09
N VAL A 192 -2.99 16.64 -7.07
CA VAL A 192 -2.86 18.10 -7.19
C VAL A 192 -3.46 18.79 -5.97
N GLY A 193 -4.63 18.37 -5.50
CA GLY A 193 -5.28 18.90 -4.31
C GLY A 193 -4.44 18.73 -3.04
N VAL A 194 -3.77 17.58 -2.88
CA VAL A 194 -2.87 17.32 -1.76
C VAL A 194 -1.61 18.20 -1.84
N ILE A 195 -0.97 18.30 -3.01
CA ILE A 195 0.24 19.09 -3.20
C ILE A 195 -0.02 20.59 -3.02
N THR A 196 -1.16 21.08 -3.50
CA THR A 196 -1.56 22.50 -3.39
C THR A 196 -2.18 22.86 -2.05
N GLY A 197 -2.42 21.89 -1.16
CA GLY A 197 -3.09 22.09 0.13
C GLY A 197 -4.60 22.29 0.03
N ALA A 198 -5.19 22.21 -1.18
CA ALA A 198 -6.62 22.33 -1.41
C ALA A 198 -7.44 21.11 -0.92
N ALA A 199 -6.77 20.00 -0.56
CA ALA A 199 -7.42 18.79 -0.06
C ALA A 199 -7.93 18.89 1.40
N GLY A 200 -7.85 20.06 2.04
CA GLY A 200 -8.46 20.30 3.36
C GLY A 200 -7.72 19.68 4.55
N GLY A 201 -6.48 19.22 4.35
CA GLY A 201 -5.63 18.72 5.43
C GLY A 201 -5.05 19.85 6.28
N SER A 202 -5.15 19.73 7.61
CA SER A 202 -4.41 20.59 8.54
C SER A 202 -2.92 20.26 8.44
N GLN A 203 -2.05 21.28 8.39
CA GLN A 203 -0.61 21.05 8.52
C GLN A 203 -0.36 20.29 9.82
N ALA A 204 0.26 19.11 9.72
CA ALA A 204 0.80 18.45 10.90
C ALA A 204 1.72 19.46 11.59
N ALA A 205 1.49 19.70 12.89
CA ALA A 205 2.38 20.54 13.68
C ALA A 205 3.82 20.11 13.35
N ALA A 206 4.67 21.07 12.98
CA ALA A 206 6.02 20.82 12.52
C ALA A 206 6.79 19.99 13.57
N ALA A 207 6.65 18.67 13.50
CA ALA A 207 7.50 17.73 14.20
C ALA A 207 8.83 17.89 13.49
N GLY A 208 9.79 18.46 14.23
CA GLY A 208 11.06 18.97 13.72
C GLY A 208 11.55 18.14 12.56
N GLY A 209 11.55 18.74 11.37
CA GLY A 209 12.13 18.13 10.20
C GLY A 209 13.52 17.64 10.59
N SER A 210 13.83 16.38 10.31
CA SER A 210 15.17 15.86 10.44
C SER A 210 16.07 16.67 9.52
N THR A 211 16.58 17.78 10.06
CA THR A 211 17.77 18.42 9.55
C THR A 211 18.88 17.39 9.64
N ALA A 212 19.71 17.34 8.60
CA ALA A 212 20.94 16.57 8.61
C ALA A 212 21.69 16.76 9.95
N PRO A 213 22.41 15.74 10.47
CA PRO A 213 23.14 15.87 11.72
C PRO A 213 24.15 17.02 11.59
N GLY A 214 23.79 18.20 12.12
CA GLY A 214 24.59 19.42 11.96
C GLY A 214 23.86 20.76 12.01
N SER A 215 22.52 20.83 11.97
CA SER A 215 21.83 22.14 12.13
C SER A 215 20.77 22.10 13.22
N SER A 216 21.18 22.62 14.38
CA SER A 216 20.34 22.93 15.54
C SER A 216 19.67 24.29 15.33
N SER A 217 18.43 24.30 14.85
CA SER A 217 17.59 25.50 14.85
C SER A 217 16.79 25.59 16.15
N CYS A 218 17.18 26.53 17.00
CA CYS A 218 16.47 26.94 18.21
C CYS A 218 15.14 27.59 17.80
N SER A 219 14.00 27.00 18.16
CA SER A 219 12.69 27.65 17.96
C SER A 219 12.38 28.59 19.13
N PRO A 220 11.89 29.82 18.89
CA PRO A 220 11.46 30.70 19.96
C PRO A 220 10.16 30.20 20.61
N LEU A 221 10.07 30.29 21.94
CA LEU A 221 8.84 30.08 22.69
C LEU A 221 7.76 31.07 22.23
N PRO A 222 6.48 30.66 22.09
CA PRO A 222 5.40 31.62 21.87
C PRO A 222 5.24 32.54 23.10
N PRO A 223 4.90 33.82 22.91
CA PRO A 223 4.68 34.74 24.01
C PRO A 223 3.45 34.31 24.83
N ALA A 224 3.61 34.28 26.15
CA ALA A 224 2.52 34.04 27.09
C ALA A 224 1.47 35.16 26.94
N THR A 225 0.33 34.85 26.34
CA THR A 225 -0.82 35.73 26.27
C THR A 225 -1.49 35.75 27.65
N THR A 226 -1.20 36.78 28.44
CA THR A 226 -1.95 37.11 29.65
C THR A 226 -3.29 37.75 29.25
N SER A 227 -4.36 36.98 29.25
CA SER A 227 -5.72 37.53 29.20
C SER A 227 -6.28 37.62 30.63
N PRO A 228 -6.67 38.81 31.14
CA PRO A 228 -7.45 38.93 32.34
C PRO A 228 -8.92 39.04 31.94
N THR A 229 -9.68 37.95 32.03
CA THR A 229 -11.15 38.03 32.04
C THR A 229 -11.62 37.78 33.47
N PRO A 230 -12.16 38.78 34.20
CA PRO A 230 -12.78 38.52 35.49
C PRO A 230 -14.15 37.89 35.25
N ARG A 231 -14.29 36.58 35.52
CA ARG A 231 -15.61 35.94 35.65
C ARG A 231 -16.23 36.41 36.96
N THR A 232 -17.29 37.18 36.86
CA THR A 232 -18.18 37.56 37.96
C THR A 232 -18.86 36.32 38.54
N CYS A 233 -18.49 35.93 39.77
CA CYS A 233 -19.22 34.93 40.55
C CYS A 233 -20.49 35.57 41.13
N ARG A 234 -21.65 35.16 40.61
CA ARG A 234 -22.98 35.55 41.11
C ARG A 234 -23.42 34.57 42.21
N THR A 235 -23.44 35.05 43.45
CA THR A 235 -24.27 34.62 44.62
C THR A 235 -24.82 33.18 44.65
N THR A 236 -24.16 32.27 45.39
CA THR A 236 -24.78 31.28 46.31
C THR A 236 -23.69 30.59 47.16
N PRO A 237 -23.92 30.25 48.45
CA PRO A 237 -22.88 29.72 49.32
C PRO A 237 -22.89 28.18 49.34
N ALA A 238 -22.14 27.54 48.45
CA ALA A 238 -21.58 26.19 48.67
C ALA A 238 -20.67 25.82 47.49
N THR A 239 -19.49 25.28 47.78
CA THR A 239 -18.56 24.57 46.88
C THR A 239 -17.81 25.38 45.80
N CYS A 240 -16.71 26.04 46.18
CA CYS A 240 -15.56 26.28 45.28
C CYS A 240 -14.51 25.16 45.51
N PRO A 241 -14.09 24.40 44.49
CA PRO A 241 -12.99 23.46 44.63
C PRO A 241 -11.65 24.22 44.68
N LYS A 242 -10.81 23.92 45.70
CA LYS A 242 -9.44 24.44 45.81
C LYS A 242 -8.58 23.85 44.68
N THR A 243 -8.14 24.68 43.74
CA THR A 243 -7.08 24.32 42.78
C THR A 243 -5.71 24.33 43.50
N PRO A 244 -4.82 23.34 43.27
CA PRO A 244 -3.46 23.39 43.79
C PRO A 244 -2.62 24.44 43.05
N PRO A 245 -1.61 25.05 43.69
CA PRO A 245 -0.70 25.98 43.02
C PRO A 245 0.14 25.26 41.94
N PRO A 246 0.52 25.94 40.84
CA PRO A 246 1.32 25.33 39.79
C PRO A 246 2.73 24.98 40.28
N PRO A 247 3.35 23.89 39.78
CA PRO A 247 4.71 23.54 40.14
C PRO A 247 5.68 24.61 39.63
N ARG A 248 6.59 25.08 40.50
CA ARG A 248 7.73 25.92 40.10
C ARG A 248 8.65 25.10 39.20
N SER A 249 8.65 25.35 37.89
CA SER A 249 9.65 24.78 36.98
C SER A 249 10.99 25.52 37.17
N SER A 250 11.90 24.95 37.96
CA SER A 250 13.30 25.33 37.96
C SER A 250 14.04 24.61 36.81
N SER A 251 13.81 25.03 35.57
CA SER A 251 14.71 24.70 34.46
C SER A 251 15.53 25.94 34.14
N ARG A 252 16.53 26.24 34.98
CA ARG A 252 17.60 27.16 34.62
C ARG A 252 18.39 26.50 33.48
N CYS A 253 18.39 27.12 32.30
CA CYS A 253 19.44 26.89 31.31
C CYS A 253 20.78 27.21 31.98
N SER A 254 21.58 26.17 32.22
CA SER A 254 22.96 26.32 32.68
C SER A 254 23.77 26.93 31.54
N GLY A 255 24.22 28.19 31.67
CA GLY A 255 25.15 28.78 30.69
C GLY A 255 25.10 30.28 30.41
N ALA A 256 24.20 31.08 31.00
CA ALA A 256 24.24 32.54 30.80
C ALA A 256 25.21 33.23 31.78
N PRO A 257 26.16 34.08 31.31
CA PRO A 257 27.05 34.83 32.18
C PRO A 257 26.28 35.88 33.00
N ARG A 258 26.64 36.05 34.28
CA ARG A 258 26.00 37.02 35.17
C ARG A 258 26.40 38.46 34.78
N PRO A 259 25.47 39.43 34.80
CA PRO A 259 25.84 40.84 34.64
C PRO A 259 26.59 41.37 35.88
N PRO A 260 27.50 42.33 35.72
CA PRO A 260 28.24 42.92 36.83
C PRO A 260 27.34 43.79 37.72
N PRO A 261 27.68 43.94 39.02
CA PRO A 261 26.89 44.72 39.96
C PRO A 261 26.97 46.23 39.66
N PRO A 262 25.90 46.99 39.95
CA PRO A 262 25.91 48.44 39.79
C PRO A 262 26.81 49.10 40.83
N GLY A 263 27.61 50.07 40.36
CA GLY A 263 28.28 51.08 41.19
C GLY A 263 27.45 52.34 41.35
#